data_AF-A0A4Q3L6J6-F1
#
_entry.id   AF-A0A4Q3L6J6-F1
#
_cell.length_a   1.000
_cell.length_b   1.000
_cell.length_c   1.000
_cell.angle_alpha   90.00
_cell.angle_beta   90.00
_cell.angle_gamma   90.00
#
_symmetry.space_group_name_H-M   'P 1'
#
loop_
_entity.id
_entity.type
_entity.pdbx_description
1 polymer ?
#
loop_
_entity_poly.entity_id
_entity_poly.type
_entity_poly.pdbx_seq_one_letter_code
_entity_poly.pdbx_strand_id
1 'polypeptide(L)'
;MVKASSAPVTPDGRYFVVRGRLWRCSNPALCPAVRQRLVDALMVARRQVRAAGQDAARLRQARLQVHAAKCALGERGPPWWGEGGPTYD
;
A
#
# COMPACT_ATOMS: atom_id res chain seq x y z
N MET A 1 -5.24 20.39 15.06
CA MET A 1 -4.95 19.71 13.78
C MET A 1 -3.70 18.86 13.98
N VAL A 2 -3.84 17.55 14.19
CA VAL A 2 -2.68 16.67 14.42
C VAL A 2 -1.96 16.50 13.08
N LYS A 3 -0.73 17.01 12.99
CA LYS A 3 0.15 16.84 11.84
C LYS A 3 0.46 15.34 11.73
N ALA A 4 0.04 14.69 10.65
CA ALA A 4 0.43 13.31 10.39
C ALA A 4 1.96 13.29 10.27
N SER A 5 2.64 12.64 11.21
CA SER A 5 4.08 12.43 11.13
C SER A 5 4.36 11.59 9.90
N SER A 6 4.86 12.22 8.83
CA SER A 6 5.28 11.53 7.63
C SER A 6 6.46 10.64 8.00
N ALA A 7 6.26 9.32 7.90
CA ALA A 7 7.33 8.35 8.05
C ALA A 7 8.52 8.73 7.16
N PRO A 8 9.78 8.58 7.63
CA PRO A 8 10.96 8.79 6.79
C PRO A 8 10.87 7.95 5.52
N VAL A 9 11.20 8.55 4.38
CA VAL A 9 11.19 7.90 3.06
C VAL A 9 12.64 7.72 2.61
N THR A 10 12.94 6.62 1.93
CA THR A 10 14.26 6.38 1.33
C THR A 10 14.57 7.43 0.26
N PRO A 11 15.85 7.78 0.01
CA PRO A 11 16.20 8.78 -1.00
C PRO A 11 15.67 8.48 -2.41
N ASP A 12 15.55 7.19 -2.75
CA ASP A 12 14.98 6.73 -4.03
C ASP A 12 13.44 6.76 -4.08
N GLY A 13 12.78 7.15 -2.99
CA GLY A 13 11.32 7.24 -2.89
C GLY A 13 10.59 5.89 -2.86
N ARG A 14 11.32 4.76 -2.89
CA ARG A 14 10.72 3.42 -3.05
C ARG A 14 10.11 2.88 -1.76
N TYR A 15 10.63 3.30 -0.61
CA TYR A 15 10.21 2.81 0.70
C TYR A 15 10.01 3.92 1.72
N PHE A 16 9.16 3.66 2.72
CA PHE A 16 9.05 4.44 3.94
C PHE A 16 9.23 3.55 5.17
N VAL A 17 9.71 4.12 6.27
CA VAL A 17 10.06 3.39 7.50
C VAL A 17 9.01 3.57 8.58
N VAL A 18 8.40 2.47 9.04
CA VAL A 18 7.49 2.48 10.19
C VAL A 18 7.96 1.43 11.19
N ARG A 19 8.27 1.86 12.42
CA ARG A 19 8.75 1.00 13.52
C ARG A 19 9.92 0.09 13.09
N GLY A 20 10.92 0.68 12.42
CA GLY A 20 12.10 -0.04 11.94
C GLY A 20 11.88 -0.96 10.74
N ARG A 21 10.66 -1.01 10.18
CA ARG A 21 10.34 -1.83 9.01
C ARG A 21 10.15 -0.99 7.76
N LEU A 22 10.74 -1.43 6.65
CA LEU A 22 10.50 -0.86 5.32
C LEU A 22 9.14 -1.29 4.77
N TRP A 23 8.42 -0.31 4.27
CA TRP A 23 7.16 -0.48 3.55
C TRP A 23 7.28 0.18 2.19
N ARG A 24 6.87 -0.51 1.13
CA ARG A 24 6.95 0.04 -0.22
C ARG A 24 5.95 1.18 -0.39
N CYS A 25 6.39 2.28 -0.99
CA CYS A 25 5.54 3.40 -1.39
C CYS A 25 4.60 2.99 -2.53
N SER A 26 3.45 3.67 -2.65
CA SER A 26 2.61 3.52 -3.84
C SER A 26 3.37 3.96 -5.10
N ASN A 27 3.09 3.33 -6.24
CA ASN A 27 3.72 3.66 -7.52
C ASN A 27 3.46 5.15 -7.87
N PRO A 28 4.49 6.00 -7.93
CA PRO A 28 4.33 7.43 -8.22
C PRO A 28 3.89 7.70 -9.66
N ALA A 29 4.05 6.74 -10.58
CA ALA A 29 3.63 6.85 -11.96
C ALA A 29 2.12 6.64 -12.17
N LEU A 30 1.36 6.29 -11.11
CA LEU A 30 -0.10 6.19 -11.21
C LEU A 30 -0.70 7.58 -11.44
N CYS A 31 -1.61 7.67 -12.42
CA CYS A 31 -2.33 8.92 -12.62
C CYS A 31 -3.13 9.27 -11.34
N PRO A 32 -3.25 10.57 -10.97
CA PRO A 32 -3.84 10.95 -9.69
C PRO A 32 -5.25 10.41 -9.46
N ALA A 33 -6.08 10.39 -10.52
CA ALA A 33 -7.44 9.86 -10.46
C ALA A 33 -7.47 8.34 -10.19
N VAL A 34 -6.60 7.55 -10.83
CA VAL A 34 -6.48 6.11 -10.56
C VAL A 34 -5.96 5.88 -9.15
N ARG A 35 -4.92 6.61 -8.75
CA ARG A 35 -4.37 6.54 -7.39
C ARG A 35 -5.46 6.79 -6.35
N GLN A 36 -6.27 7.84 -6.53
CA GLN A 36 -7.34 8.16 -5.58
C GLN A 36 -8.40 7.05 -5.52
N ARG A 37 -8.87 6.55 -6.66
CA ARG A 37 -9.83 5.43 -6.71
C ARG A 37 -9.31 4.19 -5.98
N LEU A 38 -8.03 3.87 -6.13
CA LEU A 38 -7.41 2.74 -5.44
C LEU A 38 -7.27 2.96 -3.93
N VAL A 39 -6.94 4.19 -3.50
CA VAL A 39 -6.94 4.58 -2.09
C VAL A 39 -8.34 4.45 -1.49
N ASP A 40 -9.38 4.91 -2.21
CA ASP A 40 -10.76 4.81 -1.78
C ASP A 40 -11.19 3.34 -1.63
N ALA A 41 -10.87 2.51 -2.61
CA ALA A 41 -11.11 1.05 -2.57
C ALA A 41 -10.39 0.39 -1.38
N LEU A 42 -9.12 0.76 -1.12
CA LEU A 42 -8.37 0.28 0.04
C LEU A 42 -9.05 0.68 1.36
N MET A 43 -9.54 1.92 1.47
CA MET A 43 -10.21 2.39 2.67
C MET A 43 -11.57 1.71 2.88
N VAL A 44 -12.33 1.45 1.81
CA VAL A 44 -13.55 0.63 1.84
C VAL A 44 -13.24 -0.78 2.34
N ALA A 45 -12.27 -1.46 1.75
CA ALA A 45 -11.91 -2.83 2.13
C ALA A 45 -11.43 -2.90 3.60
N ARG A 46 -10.66 -1.91 4.08
CA ARG A 46 -10.27 -1.81 5.49
C ARG A 46 -11.46 -1.65 6.43
N ARG A 47 -12.48 -0.87 6.04
CA ARG A 47 -13.73 -0.76 6.81
C ARG A 47 -14.45 -2.11 6.86
N GLN A 48 -14.51 -2.84 5.76
CA GLN A 48 -15.11 -4.17 5.72
C GLN A 48 -14.38 -5.18 6.59
N VAL A 49 -13.03 -5.14 6.65
CA VAL A 49 -12.26 -5.98 7.59
C VAL A 49 -12.69 -5.73 9.03
N ARG A 50 -12.88 -4.45 9.42
CA ARG A 50 -13.35 -4.10 10.77
C ARG A 50 -14.80 -4.53 11.01
N ALA A 51 -15.65 -4.43 10.00
CA ALA A 51 -17.07 -4.77 10.08
C ALA A 51 -17.35 -6.27 10.04
N ALA A 52 -16.41 -7.10 9.57
CA ALA A 52 -16.62 -8.54 9.44
C ALA A 52 -16.84 -9.28 10.77
N GLY A 53 -16.36 -8.73 11.90
CA GLY A 53 -16.51 -9.36 13.21
C GLY A 53 -15.94 -10.79 13.22
N GLN A 54 -16.77 -11.75 13.64
CA GLN A 54 -16.42 -13.19 13.66
C GLN A 54 -16.74 -13.92 12.35
N ASP A 55 -17.32 -13.26 11.34
CA ASP A 55 -17.60 -13.87 10.04
C ASP A 55 -16.29 -14.08 9.25
N ALA A 56 -15.79 -15.31 9.31
CA ALA A 56 -14.54 -15.70 8.66
C ALA A 56 -14.57 -15.54 7.14
N ALA A 57 -15.72 -15.75 6.49
CA ALA A 57 -15.86 -15.62 5.05
C ALA A 57 -15.79 -14.15 4.62
N ARG A 58 -16.53 -13.27 5.29
CA ARG A 58 -16.45 -11.81 5.07
C ARG A 58 -15.06 -11.27 5.37
N LEU A 59 -14.44 -11.74 6.46
CA LEU A 59 -13.08 -11.33 6.82
C LEU A 59 -12.06 -11.73 5.74
N ARG A 60 -12.16 -12.97 5.23
CA ARG A 60 -11.30 -13.45 4.15
C ARG A 60 -11.48 -12.60 2.88
N GLN A 61 -12.72 -12.36 2.48
CA GLN A 61 -13.02 -11.53 1.30
C GLN A 61 -12.47 -10.11 1.45
N ALA A 62 -12.71 -9.45 2.59
CA ALA A 62 -12.21 -8.09 2.83
C ALA A 62 -10.67 -8.04 2.83
N ARG A 63 -9.98 -9.05 3.37
CA ARG A 63 -8.51 -9.16 3.32
C ARG A 63 -7.98 -9.34 1.90
N LEU A 64 -8.68 -10.12 1.06
CA LEU A 64 -8.33 -10.26 -0.36
C LEU A 64 -8.46 -8.92 -1.09
N GLN A 65 -9.53 -8.15 -0.82
CA GLN A 65 -9.71 -6.83 -1.41
C GLN A 65 -8.63 -5.84 -0.96
N VAL A 66 -8.25 -5.85 0.32
CA VAL A 66 -7.10 -5.06 0.83
C VAL A 66 -5.82 -5.45 0.10
N HIS A 67 -5.57 -6.75 -0.10
CA HIS A 67 -4.40 -7.22 -0.80
C HIS A 67 -4.40 -6.74 -2.26
N ALA A 68 -5.50 -6.93 -2.98
CA ALA A 68 -5.66 -6.51 -4.37
C ALA A 68 -5.45 -4.99 -4.54
N ALA A 69 -6.07 -4.17 -3.69
CA ALA A 69 -5.90 -2.72 -3.75
C ALA A 69 -4.43 -2.30 -3.49
N LYS A 70 -3.74 -2.96 -2.56
CA LYS A 70 -2.32 -2.68 -2.30
C LYS A 70 -1.40 -3.13 -3.43
N CYS A 71 -1.69 -4.26 -4.07
CA CYS A 71 -0.95 -4.67 -5.26
C CYS A 71 -1.16 -3.68 -6.42
N ALA A 72 -2.39 -3.24 -6.65
CA ALA A 72 -2.70 -2.23 -7.66
C ALA A 72 -2.06 -0.86 -7.38
N LEU A 73 -1.95 -0.47 -6.10
CA LEU A 73 -1.20 0.71 -5.68
C LEU A 73 0.32 0.54 -5.83
N GLY A 74 0.82 -0.68 -6.05
CA GLY A 74 2.25 -0.98 -6.08
C GLY A 74 2.89 -1.10 -4.69
N GLU A 75 2.10 -1.13 -3.61
CA GLU A 75 2.61 -1.31 -2.23
C GLU A 75 2.96 -2.78 -1.92
N ARG A 76 2.51 -3.72 -2.77
CA ARG A 76 2.72 -5.17 -2.67
C ARG A 76 2.86 -5.78 -4.07
N GLY A 77 3.31 -7.03 -4.13
CA GLY A 77 3.53 -7.74 -5.39
C GLY A 77 4.86 -7.34 -6.05
N PRO A 78 4.98 -7.52 -7.37
CA PRO A 78 6.16 -7.09 -8.12
C PRO A 78 6.48 -5.61 -7.87
N PRO A 79 7.77 -5.23 -7.76
CA PRO A 79 8.15 -3.82 -7.70
C PRO A 79 7.69 -3.07 -8.94
N TRP A 80 7.33 -1.80 -8.76
CA TRP A 80 6.95 -0.91 -9.86
C TRP A 80 8.15 -0.22 -10.51
N TRP A 81 9.36 -0.41 -9.96
CA TRP A 81 10.61 -0.08 -10.61
C TRP A 81 11.14 -1.32 -11.34
N GLY A 82 11.71 -1.13 -12.54
CA GLY A 82 12.36 -2.21 -13.29
C GLY A 82 13.63 -2.73 -12.60
N GLU A 83 14.16 -3.86 -13.10
CA GLU A 83 15.51 -4.36 -12.80
C GLU A 83 16.52 -3.22 -13.05
N GLY A 84 17.02 -2.64 -11.96
CA GLY A 84 17.78 -1.38 -11.98
C GLY A 84 18.00 -0.86 -10.56
N GLY A 85 18.19 -1.77 -9.62
CA GLY A 85 18.95 -1.43 -8.42
C GLY A 85 20.43 -1.34 -8.80
N PRO A 86 21.24 -0.50 -8.14
CA PRO A 86 22.67 -0.54 -8.35
C PRO A 86 23.17 -1.96 -8.09
N THR A 87 23.83 -2.56 -9.08
CA THR A 87 24.72 -3.69 -8.82
C THR A 87 25.87 -3.13 -8.02
N TYR A 88 25.96 -3.54 -6.76
CA TYR A 88 27.17 -3.32 -5.98
C TYR A 88 28.13 -4.43 -6.42
N ASP A 89 29.11 -4.08 -7.25
CA ASP A 89 30.30 -4.91 -7.49
C ASP A 89 31.22 -4.88 -6.27
#